data_AF-A0A9J6E3Z4-F1
#
_entry.id   AF-A0A9J6E3Z4-F1
#
_cell.length_a   1.000
_cell.length_b   1.000
_cell.length_c   1.000
_cell.angle_alpha   90.00
_cell.angle_beta   90.00
_cell.angle_gamma   90.00
#
_symmetry.space_group_name_H-M   'P 1'
#
loop_
_entity.id
_entity.type
_entity.pdbx_description
1 polymer ?
#
loop_
_entity_poly.entity_id
_entity_poly.type
_entity_poly.pdbx_seq_one_letter_code
_entity_poly.pdbx_strand_id
1 'polypeptide(L)'
;MQRSNVPSATPGEYYRRNVYLPLLADFENQLRDRFDAHKKVVLGLNMLLPKFCASASLSDIDDAVQLYLGDIPSANVIEAEFTLWMKKCCQIEEKNRPACALQALEMCNRDFFPNIHSLLSILATLPVSTSTPERTFSTLRRLKSYLRNHMNNDRLTGLALLSIHRELQVTPEEVLTEFCKLPRRKNFLV
;
A
#
# COMPACT_ATOMS: atom_id res chain seq x y z
N MET A 1 39.24 9.33 14.99
CA MET A 1 38.30 8.46 15.73
C MET A 1 38.63 8.52 17.21
N GLN A 2 37.96 9.39 17.96
CA GLN A 2 38.16 9.52 19.40
C GLN A 2 37.25 8.49 20.08
N ARG A 3 37.82 7.37 20.55
CA ARG A 3 37.05 6.36 21.29
C ARG A 3 36.66 6.99 22.63
N SER A 4 35.39 7.35 22.78
CA SER A 4 34.81 7.76 24.06
C SER A 4 34.85 6.57 25.01
N ASN A 5 35.95 6.40 25.76
CA ASN A 5 36.04 5.40 26.82
C ASN A 5 35.29 5.94 28.05
N VAL A 6 33.96 5.88 28.00
CA VAL A 6 33.13 6.20 29.16
C VAL A 6 33.44 5.17 30.25
N PRO A 7 33.82 5.58 31.48
CA PRO A 7 34.08 4.65 32.56
C PRO A 7 32.82 3.82 32.86
N SER A 8 33.01 2.51 32.97
CA SER A 8 31.95 1.53 33.19
C SER A 8 32.39 0.53 34.27
N ALA A 9 31.50 0.18 35.19
CA ALA A 9 31.84 -0.69 36.32
C ALA A 9 31.91 -2.17 35.93
N THR A 10 31.27 -2.55 34.83
CA THR A 10 31.26 -3.92 34.31
C THR A 10 31.45 -3.97 32.78
N PRO A 11 31.97 -5.09 32.23
CA PRO A 11 32.10 -5.26 30.78
C PRO A 11 30.75 -5.11 30.03
N GLY A 12 29.63 -5.52 30.64
CA GLY A 12 28.30 -5.37 30.05
C GLY A 12 27.89 -3.90 29.88
N GLU A 13 28.17 -3.04 30.86
CA GLU A 13 27.92 -1.60 30.76
C GLU A 13 28.83 -0.93 29.72
N TYR A 14 30.08 -1.38 29.60
CA TYR A 14 31.01 -0.91 28.58
C TYR A 14 30.43 -1.14 27.18
N TYR A 15 30.04 -2.38 26.86
CA TYR A 15 29.48 -2.72 25.55
C TYR A 15 28.12 -2.04 25.30
N ARG A 16 27.29 -1.91 26.34
CA ARG A 16 26.00 -1.19 26.22
C ARG A 16 26.21 0.28 25.84
N ARG A 17 27.12 0.99 26.51
CA ARG A 17 27.34 2.43 26.28
C ARG A 17 28.16 2.74 25.04
N ASN A 18 29.16 1.94 24.72
CA ASN A 18 30.11 2.25 23.64
C ASN A 18 29.79 1.57 22.31
N VAL A 19 28.96 0.51 22.31
CA VAL A 19 28.62 -0.24 21.09
C VAL A 19 27.11 -0.21 20.85
N TYR A 20 26.32 -0.68 21.80
CA TYR A 20 24.88 -0.87 21.58
C TYR A 20 24.12 0.45 21.42
N LEU A 21 24.32 1.42 22.32
CA LEU A 21 23.63 2.71 22.23
C LEU A 21 24.03 3.53 20.99
N PRO A 22 25.32 3.67 20.63
CA PRO A 22 25.71 4.33 19.38
C PRO A 22 25.17 3.62 18.14
N LEU A 23 25.17 2.28 18.13
CA LEU A 23 24.60 1.50 17.04
C LEU A 23 23.10 1.74 16.90
N LEU A 24 22.34 1.75 18.01
CA LEU A 24 20.92 2.06 17.98
C LEU A 24 20.65 3.49 17.49
N ALA A 25 21.42 4.46 17.97
CA ALA A 25 21.29 5.85 17.54
C ALA A 25 21.61 6.00 16.03
N ASP A 26 22.62 5.27 15.54
CA ASP A 26 22.96 5.23 14.13
C ASP A 26 21.83 4.59 13.29
N PHE A 27 21.27 3.46 13.73
CA PHE A 27 20.09 2.87 13.09
C PHE A 27 18.89 3.81 13.08
N GLU A 28 18.62 4.51 14.19
CA GLU A 28 17.53 5.48 14.28
C GLU A 28 17.74 6.64 13.31
N ASN A 29 18.96 7.16 13.21
CA ASN A 29 19.30 8.22 12.26
C ASN A 29 19.19 7.74 10.81
N GLN A 30 19.68 6.54 10.49
CA GLN A 30 19.53 5.97 9.15
C GLN A 30 18.06 5.78 8.76
N LEU A 31 17.20 5.37 9.70
CA LEU A 31 15.77 5.29 9.47
C LEU A 31 15.17 6.69 9.26
N ARG A 32 15.52 7.66 10.11
CA ARG A 32 15.06 9.05 9.94
C ARG A 32 15.47 9.61 8.58
N ASP A 33 16.75 9.56 8.24
CA ASP A 33 17.27 10.08 6.97
C ASP A 33 16.59 9.42 5.76
N ARG A 34 16.39 8.09 5.81
CA ARG A 34 15.71 7.36 4.74
C ARG A 34 14.25 7.77 4.61
N PHE A 35 13.52 7.92 5.71
CA PHE A 35 12.07 8.19 5.66
C PHE A 35 11.74 9.68 5.53
N ASP A 36 12.59 10.59 5.97
CA ASP A 36 12.30 12.03 5.93
C ASP A 36 12.32 12.59 4.50
N ALA A 37 13.21 12.06 3.64
CA ALA A 37 13.22 12.38 2.21
C ALA A 37 11.91 11.99 1.52
N HIS A 38 11.39 10.79 1.82
CA HIS A 38 10.15 10.30 1.23
C HIS A 38 8.90 10.87 1.91
N LYS A 39 9.01 11.38 3.13
CA LYS A 39 7.88 11.93 3.90
C LYS A 39 7.22 13.10 3.17
N LYS A 40 8.01 14.05 2.67
CA LYS A 40 7.48 15.22 1.93
C LYS A 40 6.75 14.78 0.66
N VAL A 41 7.39 13.92 -0.13
CA VAL A 41 6.83 13.38 -1.38
C VAL A 41 5.52 12.62 -1.12
N VAL A 42 5.50 11.73 -0.11
CA VAL A 42 4.32 10.95 0.24
C VAL A 42 3.20 11.84 0.79
N LEU A 43 3.53 12.86 1.58
CA LEU A 43 2.56 13.85 2.03
C LEU A 43 1.96 14.62 0.85
N GLY A 44 2.79 15.06 -0.10
CA GLY A 44 2.34 15.71 -1.32
C GLY A 44 1.43 14.81 -2.17
N LEU A 45 1.80 13.54 -2.35
CA LEU A 45 0.94 12.58 -3.04
C LEU A 45 -0.38 12.33 -2.30
N ASN A 46 -0.37 12.28 -0.95
CA ASN A 46 -1.60 12.14 -0.16
C ASN A 46 -2.55 13.33 -0.35
N MET A 47 -2.05 14.51 -0.69
CA MET A 47 -2.89 15.68 -1.00
C MET A 47 -3.74 15.50 -2.27
N LEU A 48 -3.39 14.54 -3.14
CA LEU A 48 -4.22 14.17 -4.30
C LEU A 48 -5.48 13.39 -3.92
N LEU A 49 -5.53 12.84 -2.70
CA LEU A 49 -6.67 12.05 -2.24
C LEU A 49 -7.86 12.98 -1.96
N PRO A 50 -9.08 12.62 -2.38
CA PRO A 50 -10.26 13.46 -2.19
C PRO A 50 -10.49 13.89 -0.74
N LYS A 51 -10.12 13.06 0.24
CA LYS A 51 -10.23 13.40 1.67
C LYS A 51 -9.42 14.63 2.08
N PHE A 52 -8.25 14.86 1.49
CA PHE A 52 -7.35 15.98 1.82
C PHE A 52 -7.47 17.14 0.83
N CYS A 53 -8.44 17.06 -0.09
CA CYS A 53 -8.67 18.01 -1.16
C CYS A 53 -9.08 19.42 -0.68
N ALA A 54 -9.58 19.59 0.55
CA ALA A 54 -9.95 20.92 1.04
C ALA A 54 -8.72 21.77 1.41
N SER A 55 -7.59 21.14 1.74
CA SER A 55 -6.39 21.81 2.25
C SER A 55 -5.22 21.83 1.27
N ALA A 56 -5.32 21.14 0.13
CA ALA A 56 -4.18 21.00 -0.76
C ALA A 56 -3.99 22.23 -1.65
N SER A 57 -2.74 22.67 -1.72
CA SER A 57 -2.24 23.67 -2.65
C SER A 57 -1.28 23.04 -3.66
N LEU A 58 -1.03 23.76 -4.76
CA LEU A 58 -0.14 23.28 -5.82
C LEU A 58 1.32 23.19 -5.35
N SER A 59 1.72 24.05 -4.41
CA SER A 59 3.02 23.99 -3.75
C SER A 59 3.23 22.71 -2.94
N ASP A 60 2.17 22.04 -2.50
CA ASP A 60 2.29 20.81 -1.71
C ASP A 60 2.65 19.60 -2.56
N ILE A 61 2.39 19.65 -3.88
CA ILE A 61 2.65 18.56 -4.81
C ILE A 61 3.94 18.76 -5.62
N ASP A 62 4.54 19.95 -5.61
CA ASP A 62 5.67 20.30 -6.48
C ASP A 62 6.85 19.34 -6.31
N ASP A 63 7.26 19.05 -5.06
CA ASP A 63 8.32 18.07 -4.77
C ASP A 63 8.03 16.67 -5.36
N ALA A 64 6.75 16.24 -5.35
CA ALA A 64 6.35 14.96 -5.90
C ALA A 64 6.33 14.99 -7.44
N VAL A 65 5.87 16.08 -8.04
CA VAL A 65 5.87 16.28 -9.49
C VAL A 65 7.30 16.33 -10.03
N GLN A 66 8.21 17.01 -9.34
CA GLN A 66 9.63 17.07 -9.70
C GLN A 66 10.29 15.68 -9.63
N LEU A 67 9.96 14.88 -8.60
CA LEU A 67 10.53 13.54 -8.47
C LEU A 67 10.06 12.58 -9.58
N TYR A 68 8.78 12.66 -9.97
CA TYR A 68 8.16 11.74 -10.93
C TYR A 68 7.98 12.35 -12.33
N LEU A 69 8.73 13.40 -12.66
CA LEU A 69 8.58 14.12 -13.93
C LEU A 69 8.75 13.21 -15.16
N GLY A 70 9.57 12.16 -15.04
CA GLY A 70 9.76 11.14 -16.09
C GLY A 70 8.61 10.14 -16.25
N ASP A 71 7.75 9.99 -15.24
CA ASP A 71 6.60 9.07 -15.24
C ASP A 71 5.28 9.79 -15.57
N ILE A 72 5.31 11.11 -15.71
CA ILE A 72 4.15 11.97 -15.97
C ILE A 72 4.05 12.25 -17.48
N PRO A 73 2.89 12.03 -18.11
CA PRO A 73 2.74 12.18 -19.55
C PRO A 73 2.81 13.63 -20.05
N SER A 74 2.37 14.62 -19.27
CA SER A 74 2.37 16.04 -19.69
C SER A 74 2.47 17.00 -18.50
N ALA A 75 3.69 17.27 -18.05
CA ALA A 75 3.96 18.16 -16.90
C ALA A 75 3.37 19.58 -17.05
N ASN A 76 3.31 20.12 -18.27
CA ASN A 76 2.83 21.49 -18.53
C ASN A 76 1.33 21.69 -18.23
N VAL A 77 0.54 20.61 -18.18
CA VAL A 77 -0.92 20.67 -17.97
C VAL A 77 -1.30 20.32 -16.53
N ILE A 78 -0.32 19.93 -15.70
CA ILE A 78 -0.58 19.36 -14.38
C ILE A 78 -1.31 20.33 -13.45
N GLU A 79 -1.04 21.63 -13.57
CA GLU A 79 -1.69 22.65 -12.75
C GLU A 79 -3.18 22.78 -13.03
N ALA A 80 -3.54 22.86 -14.32
CA ALA A 80 -4.92 22.93 -14.77
C ALA A 80 -5.66 21.63 -14.42
N GLU A 81 -5.01 20.49 -14.59
CA GLU A 81 -5.55 19.18 -14.28
C GLU A 81 -5.78 19.00 -12.77
N PHE A 82 -4.80 19.41 -11.95
CA PHE A 82 -4.90 19.37 -10.49
C PHE A 82 -6.06 20.24 -9.99
N THR A 83 -6.16 21.49 -10.45
CA THR A 83 -7.26 22.37 -10.03
C THR A 83 -8.64 21.83 -10.42
N LEU A 84 -8.75 21.20 -11.60
CA LEU A 84 -10.00 20.56 -12.04
C LEU A 84 -10.32 19.30 -11.21
N TRP A 85 -9.32 18.46 -10.95
CA TRP A 85 -9.45 17.28 -10.10
C TRP A 85 -9.92 17.65 -8.70
N MET A 86 -9.32 18.69 -8.12
CA MET A 86 -9.65 19.20 -6.80
C MET A 86 -11.09 19.72 -6.73
N LYS A 87 -11.55 20.47 -7.75
CA LYS A 87 -12.95 20.88 -7.87
C LYS A 87 -13.90 19.68 -7.92
N LYS A 88 -13.57 18.64 -8.70
CA LYS A 88 -14.36 17.40 -8.79
C LYS A 88 -14.43 16.69 -7.43
N CYS A 89 -13.31 16.63 -6.70
CA CYS A 89 -13.25 15.98 -5.39
C CYS A 89 -14.05 16.76 -4.32
N CYS A 90 -14.03 18.08 -4.36
CA CYS A 90 -14.79 18.94 -3.44
C CYS A 90 -16.32 18.84 -3.63
N GLN A 91 -16.80 18.45 -4.82
CA GLN A 91 -18.24 18.22 -5.07
C GLN A 91 -18.78 17.01 -4.29
N ILE A 92 -17.90 16.12 -3.83
CA ILE A 92 -18.29 14.95 -3.04
C ILE A 92 -18.44 15.40 -1.58
N GLU A 93 -19.51 14.93 -0.93
CA GLU A 93 -19.70 15.11 0.51
C GLU A 93 -18.49 14.61 1.28
N GLU A 94 -18.00 15.40 2.24
CA GLU A 94 -16.76 15.13 2.98
C GLU A 94 -16.73 13.73 3.61
N LYS A 95 -17.88 13.23 4.08
CA LYS A 95 -18.03 11.90 4.69
C LYS A 95 -17.80 10.75 3.69
N ASN A 96 -18.06 10.98 2.41
CA ASN A 96 -17.98 9.98 1.35
C ASN A 96 -16.69 10.10 0.52
N ARG A 97 -15.79 11.04 0.86
CA ARG A 97 -14.53 11.20 0.13
C ARG A 97 -13.59 10.04 0.43
N PRO A 98 -13.09 9.33 -0.60
CA PRO A 98 -12.17 8.24 -0.38
C PRO A 98 -10.84 8.73 0.21
N ALA A 99 -10.36 7.98 1.20
CA ALA A 99 -9.05 8.17 1.82
C ALA A 99 -7.98 7.23 1.24
N CYS A 100 -8.38 6.34 0.33
CA CYS A 100 -7.53 5.30 -0.23
C CYS A 100 -7.15 5.65 -1.67
N ALA A 101 -5.86 5.52 -2.01
CA ALA A 101 -5.37 5.77 -3.36
C ALA A 101 -6.05 4.89 -4.42
N LEU A 102 -6.36 3.63 -4.09
CA LEU A 102 -7.07 2.72 -4.99
C LEU A 102 -8.50 3.21 -5.31
N GLN A 103 -9.23 3.67 -4.29
CA GLN A 103 -10.57 4.23 -4.50
C GLN A 103 -10.52 5.56 -5.26
N ALA A 104 -9.50 6.39 -5.01
CA ALA A 104 -9.28 7.61 -5.77
C ALA A 104 -8.96 7.31 -7.26
N LEU A 105 -8.21 6.24 -7.55
CA LEU A 105 -7.93 5.77 -8.90
C LEU A 105 -9.19 5.33 -9.65
N GLU A 106 -10.08 4.57 -9.00
CA GLU A 106 -11.35 4.14 -9.62
C GLU A 106 -12.24 5.34 -10.02
N MET A 107 -12.13 6.46 -9.29
CA MET A 107 -12.84 7.70 -9.59
C MET A 107 -12.14 8.57 -10.64
N CYS A 108 -10.85 8.35 -10.86
CA CYS A 108 -10.01 9.13 -11.75
C CYS A 108 -10.08 8.53 -13.16
N ASN A 109 -10.72 9.24 -14.09
CA ASN A 109 -10.70 8.82 -15.48
C ASN A 109 -9.38 9.24 -16.13
N ARG A 110 -8.58 8.27 -16.57
CA ARG A 110 -7.28 8.45 -17.23
C ARG A 110 -7.35 9.39 -18.45
N ASP A 111 -8.44 9.39 -19.21
CA ASP A 111 -8.55 10.20 -20.43
C ASP A 111 -8.70 11.70 -20.13
N PHE A 112 -9.33 12.03 -19.00
CA PHE A 112 -9.54 13.40 -18.55
C PHE A 112 -8.44 13.88 -17.61
N PHE A 113 -7.85 12.97 -16.85
CA PHE A 113 -6.87 13.26 -15.82
C PHE A 113 -5.64 12.32 -15.92
N PRO A 114 -4.87 12.38 -17.02
CA PRO A 114 -3.75 11.46 -17.25
C PRO A 114 -2.57 11.65 -16.28
N ASN A 115 -2.26 12.88 -15.86
CA ASN A 115 -1.15 13.15 -14.95
C ASN A 115 -1.53 12.77 -13.51
N ILE A 116 -2.73 13.14 -13.06
CA ILE A 116 -3.24 12.81 -11.74
C ILE A 116 -3.43 11.29 -11.60
N HIS A 117 -3.92 10.62 -12.65
CA HIS A 117 -4.00 9.17 -12.66
C HIS A 117 -2.62 8.52 -12.47
N SER A 118 -1.58 9.05 -13.12
CA SER A 118 -0.21 8.52 -13.00
C SER A 118 0.34 8.71 -11.58
N LEU A 119 0.17 9.90 -11.01
CA LEU A 119 0.57 10.19 -9.62
C LEU A 119 -0.20 9.35 -8.59
N LEU A 120 -1.51 9.17 -8.77
CA LEU A 120 -2.32 8.29 -7.91
C LEU A 120 -1.91 6.82 -8.06
N SER A 121 -1.48 6.39 -9.25
CA SER A 121 -0.97 5.03 -9.50
C SER A 121 0.36 4.81 -8.77
N ILE A 122 1.25 5.80 -8.82
CA ILE A 122 2.48 5.80 -8.03
C ILE A 122 2.14 5.72 -6.54
N LEU A 123 1.23 6.56 -6.03
CA LEU A 123 0.81 6.51 -4.63
C LEU A 123 0.24 5.15 -4.21
N ALA A 124 -0.53 4.49 -5.08
CA ALA A 124 -1.12 3.18 -4.81
C ALA A 124 -0.09 2.03 -4.82
N THR A 125 1.04 2.21 -5.50
CA THR A 125 2.13 1.21 -5.54
C THR A 125 3.16 1.42 -4.43
N LEU A 126 3.18 2.59 -3.78
CA LEU A 126 4.05 2.84 -2.65
C LEU A 126 3.58 2.05 -1.41
N PRO A 127 4.46 1.25 -0.78
CA PRO A 127 4.08 0.36 0.33
C PRO A 127 3.59 1.11 1.59
N VAL A 128 3.87 2.41 1.69
CA VAL A 128 3.51 3.27 2.85
C VAL A 128 2.02 3.60 2.91
N SER A 129 1.31 3.63 1.78
CA SER A 129 -0.13 4.00 1.73
C SER A 129 -1.06 2.78 1.79
N THR A 130 -0.52 1.58 1.61
CA THR A 130 -1.30 0.36 1.51
C THR A 130 -1.40 -0.31 2.88
N SER A 131 -2.37 0.08 3.71
CA SER A 131 -2.77 -0.72 4.90
C SER A 131 -3.70 -1.90 4.51
N THR A 132 -4.22 -1.92 3.29
CA THR A 132 -5.08 -3.00 2.77
C THR A 132 -4.37 -4.38 2.71
N PRO A 133 -3.10 -4.49 2.26
CA PRO A 133 -2.35 -5.73 2.31
C PRO A 133 -2.18 -6.26 3.72
N GLU A 134 -1.99 -5.43 4.76
CA GLU A 134 -1.80 -5.92 6.14
C GLU A 134 -3.04 -6.67 6.66
N ARG A 135 -4.24 -6.15 6.34
CA ARG A 135 -5.51 -6.84 6.63
C ARG A 135 -5.59 -8.18 5.88
N THR A 136 -5.21 -8.20 4.60
CA THR A 136 -5.18 -9.40 3.76
C THR A 136 -4.13 -10.42 4.21
N PHE A 137 -2.95 -9.98 4.63
CA PHE A 137 -1.91 -10.83 5.20
C PHE A 137 -2.32 -11.38 6.57
N SER A 138 -3.05 -10.60 7.37
CA SER A 138 -3.60 -11.05 8.65
C SER A 138 -4.68 -12.11 8.47
N THR A 139 -5.61 -11.93 7.52
CA THR A 139 -6.61 -12.95 7.18
C THR A 139 -5.97 -14.20 6.62
N LEU A 140 -4.98 -14.07 5.72
CA LEU A 140 -4.16 -15.17 5.22
C LEU A 140 -3.41 -15.91 6.33
N ARG A 141 -2.81 -15.18 7.27
CA ARG A 141 -2.11 -15.75 8.42
C ARG A 141 -3.08 -16.52 9.32
N ARG A 142 -4.29 -16.00 9.53
CA ARG A 142 -5.36 -16.69 10.27
C ARG A 142 -5.83 -17.95 9.54
N LEU A 143 -6.01 -17.90 8.22
CA LEU A 143 -6.34 -19.06 7.38
C LEU A 143 -5.23 -20.13 7.43
N LYS A 144 -3.96 -19.72 7.28
CA LYS A 144 -2.80 -20.62 7.38
C LYS A 144 -2.73 -21.28 8.76
N SER A 145 -2.88 -20.51 9.84
CA SER A 145 -2.82 -21.06 11.20
C SER A 145 -3.97 -22.03 11.49
N TYR A 146 -5.19 -21.70 11.04
CA TYR A 146 -6.37 -22.53 11.28
C TYR A 146 -6.34 -23.87 10.52
N LEU A 147 -5.72 -23.91 9.35
CA LEU A 147 -5.74 -25.08 8.45
C LEU A 147 -4.38 -25.81 8.34
N ARG A 148 -3.41 -25.46 9.19
CA ARG A 148 -2.01 -25.93 9.13
C ARG A 148 -1.85 -27.46 9.17
N ASN A 149 -2.84 -28.18 9.68
CA ASN A 149 -2.77 -29.65 9.79
C ASN A 149 -3.32 -30.40 8.56
N HIS A 150 -3.86 -29.73 7.52
CA HIS A 150 -4.61 -30.43 6.45
C HIS A 150 -4.52 -29.89 5.00
N MET A 151 -3.54 -29.04 4.61
CA MET A 151 -3.54 -28.44 3.26
C MET A 151 -2.22 -28.50 2.47
N ASN A 152 -2.37 -28.80 1.18
CA ASN A 152 -1.40 -28.57 0.12
C ASN A 152 -1.51 -27.11 -0.40
N ASN A 153 -0.45 -26.55 -0.99
CA ASN A 153 -0.39 -25.12 -1.37
C ASN A 153 -1.55 -24.66 -2.28
N ASP A 154 -2.02 -25.51 -3.19
CA ASP A 154 -3.08 -25.15 -4.15
C ASP A 154 -4.42 -24.85 -3.46
N ARG A 155 -4.78 -25.65 -2.45
CA ARG A 155 -6.02 -25.46 -1.69
C ARG A 155 -5.98 -24.19 -0.85
N LEU A 156 -4.79 -23.86 -0.32
CA LEU A 156 -4.58 -22.62 0.41
C LEU A 156 -4.75 -21.40 -0.50
N THR A 157 -4.16 -21.44 -1.69
CA THR A 157 -4.25 -20.35 -2.67
C THR A 157 -5.70 -20.13 -3.13
N GLY A 158 -6.44 -21.21 -3.40
CA GLY A 158 -7.87 -21.12 -3.74
C GLY A 158 -8.72 -20.50 -2.63
N LEU A 159 -8.53 -20.94 -1.37
CA LEU A 159 -9.24 -20.37 -0.22
C LEU A 159 -8.85 -18.92 0.07
N ALA A 160 -7.57 -18.57 -0.12
CA ALA A 160 -7.09 -17.21 -0.03
C ALA A 160 -7.81 -16.31 -1.03
N LEU A 161 -7.85 -16.71 -2.30
CA LEU A 161 -8.52 -15.97 -3.37
C LEU A 161 -10.01 -15.75 -3.07
N LEU A 162 -10.73 -16.79 -2.64
CA LEU A 162 -12.13 -16.69 -2.21
C LEU A 162 -12.32 -15.77 -1.00
N SER A 163 -11.36 -15.77 -0.07
CA SER A 163 -11.44 -14.93 1.13
C SER A 163 -11.15 -13.45 0.86
N ILE A 164 -10.35 -13.15 -0.16
CA ILE A 164 -9.97 -11.80 -0.57
C ILE A 164 -11.08 -11.20 -1.45
N HIS A 165 -11.59 -11.98 -2.41
CA HIS A 165 -12.61 -11.56 -3.36
C HIS A 165 -14.01 -11.99 -2.90
N ARG A 166 -14.40 -11.61 -1.68
CA ARG A 166 -15.73 -11.95 -1.11
C ARG A 166 -16.90 -11.38 -1.92
N GLU A 167 -16.64 -10.41 -2.77
CA GLU A 167 -17.62 -9.74 -3.61
C GLU A 167 -18.00 -10.58 -4.85
N LEU A 168 -17.16 -11.57 -5.19
CA LEU A 168 -17.50 -12.59 -6.18
C LEU A 168 -18.36 -13.66 -5.51
N GLN A 169 -19.67 -13.63 -5.78
CA GLN A 169 -20.57 -14.67 -5.30
C GLN A 169 -20.39 -15.94 -6.13
N VAL A 170 -19.70 -16.92 -5.56
CA VAL A 170 -19.61 -18.26 -6.14
C VAL A 170 -20.86 -19.04 -5.76
N THR A 171 -21.70 -19.35 -6.75
CA THR A 171 -22.93 -20.12 -6.52
C THR A 171 -22.63 -21.62 -6.46
N PRO A 172 -23.36 -22.40 -5.64
CA PRO A 172 -23.19 -23.86 -5.60
C PRO A 172 -23.34 -24.54 -6.96
N GLU A 173 -24.19 -24.00 -7.83
CA GLU A 173 -24.47 -24.49 -9.18
C GLU A 173 -23.27 -24.36 -10.12
N GLU A 174 -22.54 -23.24 -10.05
CA GLU A 174 -21.29 -23.03 -10.79
C GLU A 174 -20.22 -24.02 -10.37
N VAL A 175 -20.08 -24.24 -9.05
CA VAL A 175 -19.13 -25.20 -8.50
C VAL A 175 -19.46 -26.62 -8.96
N LEU A 176 -20.74 -27.00 -8.93
CA LEU A 176 -21.20 -28.32 -9.42
C LEU A 176 -20.92 -28.49 -10.91
N THR A 177 -21.14 -27.45 -11.71
CA THR A 177 -20.89 -27.47 -13.15
C THR A 177 -19.40 -27.67 -13.46
N GLU A 178 -18.52 -26.94 -12.78
CA GLU A 178 -17.06 -27.13 -12.91
C GLU A 178 -16.61 -28.50 -12.41
N PHE A 179 -17.19 -29.00 -11.31
CA PHE A 179 -16.86 -30.32 -10.78
C PHE A 179 -17.27 -31.46 -11.74
N CYS A 180 -18.36 -31.27 -12.49
CA CYS A 180 -18.82 -32.21 -13.52
C CYS A 180 -17.89 -32.27 -14.74
N LYS A 181 -17.11 -31.21 -15.03
CA LYS A 181 -16.13 -31.19 -16.13
C LYS A 181 -14.87 -31.99 -15.79
N LEU A 182 -14.58 -32.19 -14.50
CA LEU A 182 -13.43 -32.97 -14.06
C LEU A 182 -13.69 -34.48 -14.22
N PRO A 183 -12.68 -35.28 -14.60
CA PRO A 183 -12.83 -36.72 -14.70
C PRO A 183 -13.26 -37.29 -13.35
N ARG A 184 -14.40 -38.00 -13.34
CA ARG A 184 -14.98 -38.60 -12.13
C ARG A 184 -13.98 -39.58 -11.52
N ARG A 185 -13.53 -39.32 -10.30
CA ARG A 185 -12.59 -40.18 -9.54
C ARG A 185 -13.21 -41.48 -9.00
N LYS A 186 -14.44 -41.84 -9.40
CA LYS A 186 -15.12 -43.05 -8.93
C LYS A 186 -15.65 -43.84 -10.13
N ASN A 187 -15.11 -45.04 -10.31
CA ASN A 187 -15.69 -46.06 -11.16
C ASN A 187 -16.88 -46.63 -10.41
N PHE A 188 -18.10 -46.36 -10.87
CA PHE A 188 -19.24 -47.16 -10.44
C PHE A 188 -19.10 -48.52 -11.12
N LEU A 189 -18.83 -49.56 -10.32
CA LEU A 189 -18.97 -50.94 -10.76
C LEU A 189 -20.48 -51.14 -11.00
N VAL A 190 -20.83 -51.29 -12.28
CA VAL A 190 -22.16 -51.70 -12.73
C VAL A 190 -22.36 -53.18 -12.42
#